data_AF-A0A3D9MZA8-F1
#
_entry.id   AF-A0A3D9MZA8-F1
#
_cell.length_a   1.000
_cell.length_b   1.000
_cell.length_c   1.000
_cell.angle_alpha   90.00
_cell.angle_beta   90.00
_cell.angle_gamma   90.00
#
_symmetry.space_group_name_H-M   'P 1'
#
loop_
_entity.id
_entity.type
_entity.pdbx_description
1 polymer ?
#
loop_
_entity_poly.entity_id
_entity_poly.type
_entity_poly.pdbx_seq_one_letter_code
_entity_poly.pdbx_strand_id
1 'polypeptide(L)'
;MATMDNSPNEQEHEPARQPEEDPGRPPTEVSKPIGDAIPTPVEPGLDQPLPKKGETLPPANEADGAALGDTETPPGVPEPGPSDFA
;
A
#
# COMPACT_ATOMS: atom_id res chain seq x y z
N MET A 1 -42.01 -33.96 -21.29
CA MET A 1 -40.69 -34.33 -21.85
C MET A 1 -39.72 -33.19 -21.54
N ALA A 2 -38.49 -33.52 -21.08
CA ALA A 2 -37.28 -32.69 -20.82
C ALA A 2 -37.39 -31.58 -19.74
N THR A 3 -36.68 -31.49 -18.61
CA THR A 3 -35.30 -31.75 -18.08
C THR A 3 -34.22 -30.72 -18.43
N MET A 4 -33.60 -30.18 -17.35
CA MET A 4 -32.23 -29.65 -17.22
C MET A 4 -31.96 -28.31 -17.92
N ASP A 5 -31.20 -27.33 -17.42
CA ASP A 5 -30.29 -27.18 -16.29
C ASP A 5 -30.04 -25.66 -16.14
N ASN A 6 -30.04 -25.11 -14.92
CA ASN A 6 -29.14 -23.99 -14.63
C ASN A 6 -28.75 -23.97 -13.14
N SER A 7 -27.63 -24.65 -12.88
CA SER A 7 -26.55 -24.34 -11.92
C SER A 7 -26.90 -24.11 -10.42
N PRO A 8 -26.41 -24.95 -9.49
CA PRO A 8 -26.71 -24.85 -8.05
C PRO A 8 -25.80 -23.85 -7.30
N ASN A 9 -25.29 -22.80 -7.95
CA ASN A 9 -24.17 -22.02 -7.40
C ASN A 9 -24.44 -20.54 -7.17
N GLU A 10 -25.67 -20.15 -6.83
CA GLU A 10 -25.95 -18.78 -6.41
C GLU A 10 -26.36 -18.71 -4.94
N GLN A 11 -25.34 -18.37 -4.14
CA GLN A 11 -25.42 -17.52 -2.93
C GLN A 11 -25.89 -18.18 -1.61
N GLU A 12 -25.15 -19.19 -1.15
CA GLU A 12 -25.20 -19.66 0.25
C GLU A 12 -24.41 -18.77 1.26
N HIS A 13 -24.19 -17.48 0.99
CA HIS A 13 -23.40 -16.61 1.87
C HIS A 13 -23.97 -15.21 2.08
N GLU A 14 -25.29 -15.08 2.24
CA GLU A 14 -25.81 -13.91 2.95
C GLU A 14 -26.00 -14.29 4.42
N PRO A 15 -25.13 -13.85 5.36
CA PRO A 15 -25.44 -13.99 6.77
C PRO A 15 -26.75 -13.22 7.02
N ALA A 16 -27.77 -13.92 7.50
CA ALA A 16 -29.04 -13.34 7.87
C ALA A 16 -28.79 -12.16 8.82
N ARG A 17 -28.96 -10.93 8.34
CA ARG A 17 -28.83 -9.73 9.17
C ARG A 17 -29.94 -9.79 10.22
N GLN A 18 -29.57 -10.10 11.46
CA GLN A 18 -30.52 -10.06 12.57
C GLN A 18 -30.87 -8.60 12.85
N PRO A 19 -32.17 -8.22 12.87
CA PRO A 19 -32.58 -6.83 13.04
C PRO A 19 -32.46 -6.30 14.48
N GLU A 20 -31.73 -6.95 15.38
CA GLU A 20 -31.64 -6.59 16.81
C GLU A 20 -30.29 -5.99 17.27
N GLU A 21 -29.48 -5.41 16.38
CA GLU A 21 -28.32 -4.62 16.82
C GLU A 21 -28.77 -3.21 17.23
N ASP A 22 -28.83 -2.96 18.55
CA ASP A 22 -29.10 -1.65 19.17
C ASP A 22 -28.19 -0.56 18.55
N PRO A 23 -28.74 0.38 17.74
CA PRO A 23 -27.96 1.33 16.97
C PRO A 23 -27.24 2.40 17.82
N GLY A 24 -27.44 2.38 19.15
CA GLY A 24 -26.85 3.34 20.08
C GLY A 24 -25.56 2.87 20.77
N ARG A 25 -25.10 1.63 20.57
CA ARG A 25 -23.91 1.12 21.25
C ARG A 25 -22.67 1.33 20.39
N PRO A 26 -21.61 1.95 20.93
CA PRO A 26 -20.34 2.00 20.22
C PRO A 26 -19.85 0.56 19.99
N PRO A 27 -19.24 0.27 18.83
CA PRO A 27 -18.69 -1.05 18.55
C PRO A 27 -17.75 -1.45 19.69
N THR A 28 -18.06 -2.57 20.34
CA THR A 28 -17.19 -3.12 21.41
C THR A 28 -16.00 -3.88 20.83
N GLU A 29 -16.07 -4.23 19.55
CA GLU A 29 -15.02 -4.91 18.83
C GLU A 29 -14.07 -3.90 18.18
N VAL A 30 -12.78 -4.08 18.43
CA VAL A 30 -11.74 -3.37 17.68
C VAL A 30 -11.71 -3.98 16.28
N SER A 31 -12.08 -3.18 15.27
CA SER A 31 -12.09 -3.63 13.88
C SER A 31 -10.71 -4.16 13.51
N LYS A 32 -10.63 -5.47 13.25
CA LYS A 32 -9.39 -6.09 12.78
C LYS A 32 -9.13 -5.61 11.34
N PRO A 33 -7.86 -5.35 10.96
CA PRO A 33 -7.55 -5.02 9.59
C PRO A 33 -8.04 -6.15 8.67
N ILE A 34 -8.79 -5.77 7.64
CA ILE A 34 -9.25 -6.70 6.61
C ILE A 34 -8.04 -7.02 5.73
N GLY A 35 -7.71 -8.30 5.64
CA GLY A 35 -6.52 -8.80 4.93
C GLY A 35 -5.40 -9.13 5.90
N ASP A 36 -4.77 -10.29 5.67
CA ASP A 36 -3.51 -10.61 6.33
C ASP A 36 -2.51 -9.52 5.95
N ALA A 37 -1.82 -8.94 6.94
CA ALA A 37 -0.80 -7.94 6.67
C ALA A 37 0.21 -8.53 5.68
N ILE A 38 0.20 -8.03 4.44
CA ILE A 38 1.12 -8.49 3.41
C ILE A 38 2.55 -8.30 3.94
N PRO A 39 3.43 -9.30 3.82
CA PRO A 39 4.82 -9.15 4.23
C PRO A 39 5.43 -7.89 3.62
N THR A 40 6.14 -7.12 4.45
CA THR A 40 6.91 -5.98 3.96
C THR A 40 7.87 -6.45 2.86
N PRO A 41 8.01 -5.70 1.75
CA PRO A 41 9.03 -6.02 0.75
C PRO A 41 10.42 -6.12 1.39
N VAL A 42 11.24 -7.04 0.87
CA VAL A 42 12.65 -7.13 1.26
C VAL A 42 13.43 -6.07 0.51
N GLU A 43 14.29 -5.33 1.21
CA GLU A 43 15.19 -4.38 0.59
C GLU A 43 16.29 -5.12 -0.19
N PRO A 44 16.50 -4.80 -1.48
CA PRO A 44 17.56 -5.44 -2.26
C PRO A 44 18.92 -5.14 -1.61
N GLY A 45 19.71 -6.18 -1.34
CA GLY A 45 21.05 -6.04 -0.80
C GLY A 45 21.19 -6.31 0.71
N LEU A 46 20.10 -6.35 1.49
CA LEU A 46 20.17 -6.63 2.92
C LEU A 46 20.64 -8.08 3.21
N ASP A 47 20.17 -9.03 2.41
CA ASP A 47 20.56 -10.44 2.49
C ASP A 47 21.86 -10.75 1.73
N GLN A 48 22.53 -9.74 1.16
CA GLN A 48 23.82 -9.94 0.52
C GLN A 48 24.93 -9.86 1.57
N PRO A 49 25.96 -10.72 1.50
CA PRO A 49 27.10 -10.61 2.41
C PRO A 49 27.77 -9.25 2.22
N LEU A 50 28.23 -8.66 3.33
CA LEU A 50 29.08 -7.48 3.26
C LEU A 50 30.32 -7.77 2.40
N PRO A 51 30.78 -6.82 1.57
CA PRO A 51 32.03 -6.96 0.84
C PRO A 51 33.20 -7.21 1.78
N LYS A 52 34.25 -7.87 1.28
CA LYS A 52 35.45 -8.07 2.10
C LYS A 52 36.06 -6.71 2.44
N LYS A 53 36.64 -6.62 3.64
CA LYS A 53 37.38 -5.42 4.04
C LYS A 53 38.50 -5.14 3.03
N GLY A 54 38.48 -3.96 2.41
CA GLY A 54 39.45 -3.54 1.40
C GLY A 54 39.09 -3.88 -0.04
N GLU A 55 37.94 -4.50 -0.29
CA GLU A 55 37.40 -4.71 -1.64
C GLU A 55 36.63 -3.47 -2.07
N THR A 56 37.16 -2.74 -3.07
CA THR A 56 36.44 -1.62 -3.69
C THR A 56 35.37 -2.19 -4.60
N LEU A 57 34.10 -1.99 -4.23
CA LEU A 57 32.99 -2.30 -5.12
C LEU A 57 33.06 -1.42 -6.38
N PRO A 58 32.72 -1.94 -7.56
CA PRO A 58 32.48 -1.07 -8.71
C PRO A 58 31.38 -0.05 -8.33
N PRO A 59 31.42 1.18 -8.89
CA PRO A 59 30.35 2.13 -8.66
C PRO A 59 29.02 1.45 -9.02
N ALA A 60 28.05 1.53 -8.11
CA ALA A 60 26.68 1.19 -8.45
C ALA A 60 26.32 2.01 -9.69
N ASN A 61 25.64 1.43 -10.68
CA ASN A 61 25.16 2.22 -11.80
C ASN A 61 24.15 3.25 -11.24
N GLU A 62 24.64 4.44 -10.92
CA GLU A 62 23.86 5.64 -10.64
C GLU A 62 23.29 6.15 -11.96
N ALA A 63 22.48 5.32 -12.62
CA ALA A 63 21.37 5.89 -13.35
C ALA A 63 20.46 6.49 -12.28
N ASP A 64 20.20 7.79 -12.37
CA ASP A 64 19.36 8.59 -11.46
C ASP A 64 20.08 9.29 -10.30
N GLY A 65 21.29 9.79 -10.55
CA GLY A 65 21.81 10.99 -9.89
C GLY A 65 21.14 12.29 -10.39
N ALA A 66 19.84 12.26 -10.70
CA ALA A 66 19.11 13.51 -10.95
C ALA A 66 19.07 14.27 -9.62
N ALA A 67 19.67 15.46 -9.59
CA ALA A 67 19.58 16.36 -8.45
C ALA A 67 18.10 16.50 -8.07
N LEU A 68 17.71 15.95 -6.91
CA LEU A 68 16.35 15.91 -6.37
C LEU A 68 15.79 17.30 -5.97
N GLY A 69 16.25 18.36 -6.64
CA GLY A 69 15.90 19.75 -6.39
C GLY A 69 15.94 20.65 -7.62
N ASP A 70 16.45 20.18 -8.76
CA ASP A 70 16.55 20.98 -10.00
C ASP A 70 15.44 20.64 -11.01
N THR A 71 14.33 20.06 -10.54
CA THR A 71 13.11 19.97 -11.36
C THR A 71 12.56 21.37 -11.54
N GLU A 72 12.83 21.96 -12.70
CA GLU A 72 12.20 23.19 -13.18
C GLU A 72 10.70 23.13 -12.89
N THR A 73 10.22 24.09 -12.11
CA THR A 73 8.82 24.17 -11.69
C THR A 73 7.93 24.17 -12.93
N PRO A 74 6.92 23.29 -13.04
CA PRO A 74 6.09 23.23 -14.23
C PRO A 74 5.37 24.57 -14.49
N PRO A 75 5.11 24.92 -15.76
CA PRO A 75 4.50 26.20 -16.11
C PRO A 75 3.13 26.35 -15.42
N GLY A 76 2.93 27.49 -14.76
CA GLY A 76 1.68 27.83 -14.08
C GLY A 76 1.67 27.61 -12.57
N VAL A 77 2.74 27.09 -11.98
CA VAL A 77 2.90 27.08 -10.52
C VAL A 77 3.44 28.44 -10.06
N PRO A 78 2.77 29.15 -9.13
CA PRO A 78 3.27 30.41 -8.59
C PRO A 78 4.52 30.17 -7.73
N GLU A 79 5.38 31.19 -7.67
CA GLU A 79 6.56 31.15 -6.80
C GLU A 79 6.17 31.02 -5.32
N PRO A 80 6.99 30.35 -4.50
CA PRO A 80 6.75 30.28 -3.06
C PRO A 80 6.61 31.66 -2.45
N GLY A 81 5.55 31.86 -1.65
CA GLY A 81 5.31 33.11 -0.94
C GLY A 81 6.31 33.34 0.21
N PRO A 82 6.36 34.58 0.76
CA PRO A 82 7.18 34.85 1.93
C PRO A 82 6.72 33.98 3.11
N SER A 83 7.69 33.42 3.84
CA SER A 83 7.43 32.62 5.02
C SER A 83 6.86 33.50 6.14
N ASP A 84 5.65 33.18 6.63
CA ASP A 84 4.96 33.90 7.72
C ASP A 84 5.36 33.40 9.13
N PHE A 85 6.47 32.67 9.21
CA PHE A 85 7.06 32.27 10.50
C PHE A 85 7.89 33.43 11.05
N ALA A 86 7.23 34.43 11.64
CA ALA A 86 7.86 35.56 12.35
C ALA A 86 7.13 35.90 13.65
#